data_AF-A0A9D9D7W1-F1
#
_entry.id   AF-A0A9D9D7W1-F1
#
_cell.length_a   1.000
_cell.length_b   1.000
_cell.length_c   1.000
_cell.angle_alpha   90.00
_cell.angle_beta   90.00
_cell.angle_gamma   90.00
#
_symmetry.space_group_name_H-M   'P 1'
#
loop_
_entity.id
_entity.type
_entity.pdbx_description
1 polymer ?
#
loop_
_entity_poly.entity_id
_entity_poly.type
_entity_poly.pdbx_seq_one_letter_code
_entity_poly.pdbx_strand_id
1 'polypeptide(L)'
;MANKKIEDKDQAAKAEAALNDTAPEAPAAAAAPAGSGGNGNGKPDKYGARISKEEVRKAMDELRAGNCKCTVPAIRAALGNRGSNSTIQKYMNEINDEDLKRLEELNADKINDTAVSTLAHNLSTRAYLVVCQELKDRITDIAAFAQRALNENRENMEKTAQQLDQTEKERDEYREKAAELEKQLSESQNTVAELKRLRTDLEMQLKSAALEAKAAVQAKELKQFIEGKVDEILKVVQTEK
;
A
#
# COMPACT_ATOMS: atom_id res chain seq x y z
N MET A 1 -13.40 10.33 21.57
CA MET A 1 -12.33 10.23 20.54
C MET A 1 -12.49 8.96 19.69
N ALA A 2 -13.65 8.74 19.07
CA ALA A 2 -13.96 7.49 18.34
C ALA A 2 -14.03 7.67 16.81
N ASN A 3 -14.04 8.92 16.29
CA ASN A 3 -14.29 9.18 14.87
C ASN A 3 -13.04 9.17 13.98
N LYS A 4 -11.83 9.13 14.54
CA LYS A 4 -10.59 9.20 13.75
C LYS A 4 -10.14 7.84 13.20
N LYS A 5 -10.77 6.73 13.62
CA LYS A 5 -10.34 5.36 13.27
C LYS A 5 -11.05 4.79 12.03
N ILE A 6 -12.00 5.53 11.47
CA ILE A 6 -12.76 5.11 10.29
C ILE A 6 -12.14 5.68 9.01
N GLU A 7 -11.54 6.87 9.06
CA GLU A 7 -10.95 7.53 7.88
C GLU A 7 -9.67 6.85 7.37
N ASP A 8 -8.90 6.18 8.23
CA ASP A 8 -7.66 5.51 7.82
C ASP A 8 -7.90 4.16 7.10
N LYS A 9 -9.08 3.54 7.27
CA LYS A 9 -9.40 2.27 6.57
C LYS A 9 -9.81 2.48 5.12
N ASP A 10 -10.41 3.62 4.80
CA ASP A 10 -10.87 3.91 3.43
C ASP A 10 -9.73 4.36 2.51
N GLN A 11 -8.61 4.84 3.06
CA GLN A 11 -7.42 5.19 2.26
C GLN A 11 -6.57 3.96 1.90
N ALA A 12 -6.56 2.91 2.73
CA ALA A 12 -5.87 1.66 2.41
C ALA A 12 -6.57 0.88 1.29
N ALA A 13 -7.92 0.88 1.25
CA ALA A 13 -8.68 0.19 0.20
C ALA A 13 -8.57 0.85 -1.19
N LYS A 14 -8.21 2.14 -1.25
CA LYS A 14 -8.00 2.86 -2.52
C LYS A 14 -6.62 2.65 -3.15
N ALA A 15 -5.65 2.13 -2.40
CA ALA A 15 -4.31 1.85 -2.90
C ALA A 15 -4.18 0.46 -3.56
N GLU A 16 -5.00 -0.52 -3.16
CA GLU A 16 -4.98 -1.87 -3.75
C GLU A 16 -5.71 -1.97 -5.11
N ALA A 17 -6.54 -0.99 -5.46
CA ALA A 17 -7.24 -0.96 -6.76
C ALA A 17 -6.40 -0.41 -7.93
N ALA A 18 -5.22 0.17 -7.67
CA ALA A 18 -4.39 0.83 -8.68
C ALA A 18 -3.28 -0.06 -9.29
N LEU A 19 -3.22 -1.35 -8.92
CA LEU A 19 -2.09 -2.25 -9.24
C LEU A 19 -2.44 -3.41 -10.18
N ASN A 20 -3.65 -3.43 -10.77
CA ASN A 20 -4.12 -4.59 -11.54
C ASN A 20 -4.55 -4.28 -12.98
N ASP A 21 -4.02 -3.23 -13.60
CA ASP A 21 -4.35 -2.86 -14.98
C ASP A 21 -3.08 -2.55 -15.80
N THR A 22 -2.26 -3.58 -16.03
CA THR A 22 -1.21 -3.57 -17.05
C THR A 22 -1.09 -4.97 -17.64
N ALA A 23 -2.03 -5.31 -18.52
CA ALA A 23 -1.82 -6.36 -19.52
C ALA A 23 -1.07 -5.76 -20.72
N PRO A 24 -0.06 -6.45 -21.28
CA PRO A 24 0.73 -5.92 -22.39
C PRO A 24 -0.09 -5.94 -23.69
N GLU A 25 -0.24 -4.76 -24.31
CA GLU A 25 -0.72 -4.60 -25.68
C GLU A 25 0.17 -5.38 -26.66
N ALA A 26 -0.45 -6.26 -27.43
CA ALA A 26 0.15 -6.88 -28.60
C ALA A 26 0.50 -5.80 -29.64
N PRO A 27 1.67 -5.87 -30.31
CA PRO A 27 2.01 -4.90 -31.34
C PRO A 27 1.06 -5.00 -32.52
N ALA A 28 0.35 -3.90 -32.75
CA ALA A 28 -0.52 -3.65 -33.87
C ALA A 28 0.18 -3.91 -35.21
N ALA A 29 -0.50 -4.67 -36.06
CA ALA A 29 -0.16 -4.88 -37.45
C ALA A 29 0.02 -3.53 -38.16
N ALA A 30 1.16 -3.38 -38.83
CA ALA A 30 1.52 -2.19 -39.59
C ALA A 30 0.48 -1.91 -40.68
N ALA A 31 0.02 -0.67 -40.67
CA ALA A 31 -0.87 -0.08 -41.65
C ALA A 31 -0.26 -0.14 -43.07
N ALA A 32 -1.04 -0.70 -43.99
CA ALA A 32 -0.90 -0.44 -45.41
C ALA A 32 -1.38 1.00 -45.71
N PRO A 33 -0.66 1.81 -46.50
CA PRO A 33 -1.22 3.06 -47.01
C PRO A 33 -2.17 2.78 -48.18
N ALA A 34 -3.44 3.09 -47.97
CA ALA A 34 -4.42 3.24 -49.03
C ALA A 34 -4.21 4.57 -49.77
N GLY A 35 -4.32 4.54 -51.10
CA GLY A 35 -4.76 5.70 -51.88
C GLY A 35 -3.82 6.17 -52.99
N SER A 36 -3.97 5.59 -54.18
CA SER A 36 -3.95 6.40 -55.40
C SER A 36 -4.94 5.80 -56.38
N GLY A 37 -6.08 6.48 -56.51
CA GLY A 37 -7.11 6.18 -57.49
C GLY A 37 -6.58 6.37 -58.91
N GLY A 38 -6.93 5.42 -59.77
CA GLY A 38 -6.67 5.45 -61.20
C GLY A 38 -7.69 4.57 -61.89
N ASN A 39 -8.89 5.11 -62.03
CA ASN A 39 -9.99 4.53 -62.77
C ASN A 39 -9.56 4.37 -64.25
N GLY A 40 -9.62 3.15 -64.78
CA GLY A 40 -9.16 2.85 -66.13
C GLY A 40 -9.68 1.50 -66.60
N ASN A 41 -10.91 1.48 -67.09
CA ASN A 41 -11.47 0.42 -67.92
C ASN A 41 -10.46 0.01 -69.00
N GLY A 42 -9.94 -1.21 -68.92
CA GLY A 42 -9.08 -1.81 -69.94
C GLY A 42 -9.35 -3.30 -70.02
N LYS A 43 -9.87 -3.74 -71.16
CA LYS A 43 -10.15 -5.14 -71.52
C LYS A 43 -8.97 -6.07 -71.21
N PRO A 44 -9.22 -7.37 -70.97
CA PRO A 44 -8.14 -8.33 -70.78
C PRO A 44 -7.45 -8.58 -72.12
N ASP A 45 -6.33 -7.88 -72.35
CA ASP A 45 -5.35 -8.29 -73.35
C ASP A 45 -4.69 -9.57 -72.83
N LYS A 46 -5.36 -10.68 -73.16
CA LYS A 46 -4.75 -11.98 -73.37
C LYS A 46 -3.59 -11.75 -74.36
N TYR A 47 -2.54 -12.56 -74.21
CA TYR A 47 -1.30 -12.59 -75.02
C TYR A 47 -0.11 -11.80 -74.45
N GLY A 48 0.66 -12.49 -73.59
CA GLY A 48 2.10 -12.59 -73.83
C GLY A 48 3.02 -11.44 -73.41
N ALA A 49 2.74 -10.73 -72.31
CA ALA A 49 3.78 -9.91 -71.67
C ALA A 49 4.92 -10.84 -71.22
N ARG A 50 6.07 -10.75 -71.91
CA ARG A 50 7.28 -11.51 -71.59
C ARG A 50 7.81 -11.04 -70.22
N ILE A 51 7.56 -11.81 -69.17
CA ILE A 51 8.18 -11.59 -67.88
C ILE A 51 9.67 -11.93 -67.98
N SER A 52 10.50 -11.08 -67.39
CA SER A 52 11.94 -11.29 -67.28
C SER A 52 12.31 -12.04 -66.00
N LYS A 53 13.47 -12.71 -66.03
CA LYS A 53 14.02 -13.42 -64.86
C LYS A 53 14.30 -12.46 -63.69
N GLU A 54 14.69 -11.23 -63.98
CA GLU A 54 14.99 -10.19 -62.97
C GLU A 54 13.74 -9.73 -62.22
N GLU A 55 12.61 -9.57 -62.92
CA GLU A 55 11.32 -9.25 -62.29
C GLU A 55 10.88 -10.36 -61.34
N VAL A 56 11.06 -11.62 -61.73
CA VAL A 56 10.77 -12.78 -60.87
C VAL A 56 11.70 -12.82 -59.64
N ARG A 57 12.98 -12.45 -59.80
CA ARG A 57 13.95 -12.36 -58.70
C ARG A 57 13.53 -11.28 -57.70
N LYS A 58 13.22 -10.08 -58.18
CA LYS A 58 12.77 -8.96 -57.33
C LYS A 58 11.49 -9.29 -56.55
N ALA A 59 10.51 -9.92 -57.21
CA ALA A 59 9.28 -10.36 -56.55
C ALA A 59 9.53 -11.44 -55.48
N MET A 60 10.51 -12.33 -55.69
CA MET A 60 10.92 -13.28 -54.66
C MET A 60 11.62 -12.62 -53.48
N ASP A 61 12.48 -11.64 -53.73
CA ASP A 61 13.20 -10.91 -52.69
C ASP A 61 12.25 -10.09 -51.81
N GLU A 62 11.26 -9.43 -52.42
CA GLU A 62 10.19 -8.72 -51.71
C GLU A 62 9.35 -9.68 -50.83
N LEU A 63 9.01 -10.87 -51.33
CA LEU A 63 8.31 -11.87 -50.54
C LEU A 63 9.15 -12.44 -49.40
N ARG A 64 10.47 -12.63 -49.59
CA ARG A 64 11.39 -13.07 -48.54
C ARG A 64 11.57 -11.99 -47.47
N ALA A 65 11.72 -10.72 -47.86
CA ALA A 65 11.81 -9.59 -46.92
C ALA A 65 10.54 -9.45 -46.08
N GLY A 66 9.37 -9.75 -46.66
CA GLY A 66 8.08 -9.82 -45.96
C GLY A 66 7.80 -11.13 -45.22
N ASN A 67 8.80 -12.02 -45.07
CA ASN A 67 8.69 -13.32 -44.39
C ASN A 67 7.57 -14.24 -44.94
N CYS A 68 7.22 -14.08 -46.22
CA CYS A 68 6.16 -14.82 -46.91
C CYS A 68 6.72 -16.00 -47.73
N LYS A 69 5.92 -17.06 -47.90
CA LYS A 69 6.33 -18.23 -48.70
C LYS A 69 6.35 -17.91 -50.20
N CYS A 70 7.52 -18.05 -50.82
CA CYS A 70 7.72 -17.89 -52.26
C CYS A 70 7.08 -19.05 -53.05
N THR A 71 5.77 -18.98 -53.27
CA THR A 71 5.03 -19.91 -54.13
C THR A 71 4.69 -19.25 -55.47
N VAL A 72 4.53 -20.03 -56.54
CA VAL A 72 4.20 -19.51 -57.88
C VAL A 72 2.98 -18.57 -57.88
N PRO A 73 1.88 -18.85 -57.15
CA PRO A 73 0.75 -17.92 -57.04
C PRO A 73 1.10 -16.62 -56.30
N ALA A 74 1.92 -16.67 -55.24
CA ALA A 74 2.35 -15.49 -54.49
C ALA A 74 3.26 -14.58 -55.33
N ILE A 75 4.20 -15.18 -56.07
CA ILE A 75 5.08 -14.45 -57.00
C ILE A 75 4.26 -13.84 -58.14
N ARG A 76 3.30 -14.58 -58.69
CA ARG A 76 2.37 -14.04 -59.70
C ARG A 76 1.56 -12.86 -59.15
N ALA A 77 1.11 -12.92 -57.91
CA ALA A 77 0.40 -11.82 -57.26
C ALA A 77 1.30 -10.58 -57.09
N ALA A 78 2.56 -10.77 -56.66
CA ALA A 78 3.56 -9.70 -56.58
C ALA A 78 3.91 -9.09 -57.95
N LEU A 79 3.87 -9.89 -59.02
CA LEU A 79 4.08 -9.46 -60.41
C LEU A 79 2.82 -8.86 -61.08
N GLY A 80 1.74 -8.65 -60.34
CA GLY A 80 0.50 -8.06 -60.86
C GLY A 80 -0.28 -8.99 -61.80
N ASN A 81 -0.34 -10.29 -61.49
CA ASN A 81 -1.03 -11.34 -62.26
C ASN A 81 -0.51 -11.55 -63.70
N ARG A 82 0.74 -11.15 -63.96
CA ARG A 82 1.39 -11.34 -65.26
C ARG A 82 2.09 -12.70 -65.33
N GLY A 83 2.35 -13.16 -66.55
CA GLY A 83 3.15 -14.36 -66.85
C GLY A 83 2.44 -15.70 -66.60
N SER A 84 2.87 -16.74 -67.32
CA SER A 84 2.36 -18.10 -67.12
C SER A 84 3.00 -18.76 -65.90
N ASN A 85 2.27 -19.65 -65.23
CA ASN A 85 2.78 -20.41 -64.08
C ASN A 85 4.03 -21.19 -64.47
N SER A 86 4.08 -21.74 -65.69
CA SER A 86 5.23 -22.48 -66.20
C SER A 86 6.47 -21.61 -66.39
N THR A 87 6.31 -20.37 -66.88
CA THR A 87 7.43 -19.42 -67.04
C THR A 87 7.94 -18.93 -65.70
N ILE A 88 7.04 -18.63 -64.75
CA ILE A 88 7.43 -18.23 -63.38
C ILE A 88 8.16 -19.38 -62.68
N GLN A 89 7.64 -20.61 -62.79
CA GLN A 89 8.27 -21.78 -62.19
C GLN A 89 9.63 -22.09 -62.82
N LYS A 90 9.76 -21.94 -64.14
CA LYS A 90 11.05 -22.07 -64.84
C LYS A 90 12.06 -21.05 -64.32
N TYR A 91 11.71 -19.77 -64.25
CA TYR A 91 12.63 -18.75 -63.74
C TYR A 91 12.92 -18.91 -62.25
N MET A 92 11.95 -19.35 -61.45
CA MET A 92 12.16 -19.67 -60.03
C MET A 92 13.20 -20.77 -59.85
N ASN A 93 13.09 -21.84 -60.64
CA ASN A 93 14.08 -22.93 -60.62
C ASN A 93 15.45 -22.45 -61.10
N GLU A 94 15.51 -21.71 -62.22
CA GLU A 94 16.79 -21.20 -62.72
C GLU A 94 17.45 -20.15 -61.80
N ILE A 95 16.68 -19.42 -60.99
CA ILE A 95 17.21 -18.51 -59.95
C ILE A 95 17.72 -19.32 -58.76
N ASN A 96 16.97 -20.34 -58.33
CA ASN A 96 17.41 -21.22 -57.26
C ASN A 96 18.68 -22.00 -57.64
N ASP A 97 18.79 -22.48 -58.88
CA ASP A 97 19.97 -23.18 -59.40
C ASP A 97 21.17 -22.23 -59.52
N GLU A 98 20.95 -20.95 -59.89
CA GLU A 98 21.99 -19.91 -59.86
C GLU A 98 22.43 -19.57 -58.45
N ASP A 99 21.49 -19.45 -57.50
CA ASP A 99 21.79 -19.15 -56.10
C ASP A 99 22.53 -20.33 -55.45
N LEU A 100 22.15 -21.58 -55.78
CA LEU A 100 22.86 -22.79 -55.36
C LEU A 100 24.27 -22.85 -55.94
N LYS A 101 24.46 -22.56 -57.23
CA LYS A 101 25.80 -22.47 -57.83
C LYS A 101 26.64 -21.36 -57.22
N ARG A 102 26.05 -20.19 -56.94
CA ARG A 102 26.74 -19.10 -56.22
C ARG A 102 27.10 -19.49 -54.79
N LEU A 103 26.24 -20.26 -54.10
CA LEU A 103 26.53 -20.80 -52.77
C LEU A 103 27.63 -21.86 -52.83
N GLU A 104 27.66 -22.70 -53.86
CA GLU A 104 28.72 -23.68 -54.12
C GLU A 104 30.05 -22.99 -54.46
N GLU A 105 30.03 -21.90 -55.24
CA GLU A 105 31.19 -21.05 -55.55
C GLU A 105 31.67 -20.27 -54.31
N LEU A 106 30.77 -19.74 -53.48
CA LEU A 106 31.12 -19.13 -52.19
C LEU A 106 31.65 -20.14 -51.18
N ASN A 107 31.21 -21.40 -51.22
CA ASN A 107 31.78 -22.48 -50.42
C ASN A 107 33.15 -22.94 -50.96
N ALA A 108 33.42 -22.77 -52.26
CA ALA A 108 34.73 -23.03 -52.86
C ALA A 108 35.76 -21.95 -52.45
N ASP A 109 35.31 -20.70 -52.32
CA ASP A 109 36.05 -19.62 -51.66
C ASP A 109 35.94 -19.77 -50.13
N LYS A 110 36.66 -20.77 -49.61
CA LYS A 110 36.95 -21.03 -48.19
C LYS A 110 36.47 -19.91 -47.26
N ILE A 111 35.28 -20.08 -46.69
CA ILE A 111 34.90 -19.37 -45.47
C ILE A 111 36.07 -19.60 -44.52
N ASN A 112 36.81 -18.53 -44.20
CA ASN A 112 37.98 -18.64 -43.36
C ASN A 112 37.47 -19.00 -41.95
N ASP A 113 37.43 -20.29 -41.62
CA ASP A 113 36.94 -20.81 -40.33
C ASP A 113 37.62 -20.10 -39.15
N THR A 114 38.85 -19.61 -39.37
CA THR A 114 39.60 -18.76 -38.45
C THR A 114 38.95 -17.40 -38.21
N ALA A 115 38.42 -16.75 -39.24
CA ALA A 115 37.69 -15.48 -39.14
C ALA A 115 36.32 -15.66 -38.46
N VAL A 116 35.63 -16.75 -38.75
CA VAL A 116 34.35 -17.08 -38.08
C VAL A 116 34.59 -17.43 -36.61
N SER A 117 35.61 -18.23 -36.31
CA SER A 117 35.99 -18.58 -34.94
C SER A 117 36.44 -17.36 -34.12
N THR A 118 37.25 -16.48 -34.69
CA THR A 118 37.66 -15.23 -34.02
C THR A 118 36.49 -14.26 -33.82
N LEU A 119 35.57 -14.15 -34.79
CA LEU A 119 34.35 -13.36 -34.63
C LEU A 119 33.46 -13.94 -33.52
N ALA A 120 33.25 -15.26 -33.50
CA ALA A 120 32.48 -15.94 -32.46
C ALA A 120 33.11 -15.77 -31.07
N HIS A 121 34.43 -15.87 -30.96
CA HIS A 121 35.16 -15.65 -29.71
C HIS A 121 35.04 -14.20 -29.23
N ASN A 122 35.18 -13.22 -30.14
CA ASN A 122 35.02 -11.80 -29.81
C ASN A 122 33.57 -11.47 -29.40
N LEU A 123 32.57 -12.05 -30.07
CA LEU A 123 31.17 -11.89 -29.71
C LEU A 123 30.88 -12.49 -28.33
N SER A 124 31.38 -13.70 -28.07
CA SER A 124 31.25 -14.38 -26.78
C SER A 124 31.91 -13.59 -25.64
N THR A 125 33.12 -13.08 -25.88
CA THR A 125 33.85 -12.25 -24.90
C THR A 125 33.11 -10.95 -24.63
N ARG A 126 32.58 -10.30 -25.67
CA ARG A 126 31.79 -9.08 -25.52
C ARG A 126 30.47 -9.33 -24.79
N ALA A 127 29.77 -10.42 -25.11
CA ALA A 127 28.55 -10.82 -24.41
C ALA A 127 28.83 -11.09 -22.92
N TYR A 128 29.92 -11.81 -22.62
CA TYR A 128 30.36 -12.06 -21.24
C TYR A 128 30.65 -10.76 -20.49
N LEU A 129 31.38 -9.81 -21.09
CA LEU A 129 31.68 -8.52 -20.48
C LEU A 129 30.41 -7.70 -20.20
N VAL A 130 29.46 -7.68 -21.15
CA VAL A 130 28.17 -6.99 -20.95
C VAL A 130 27.39 -7.64 -19.81
N VAL A 131 27.29 -8.97 -19.77
CA VAL A 131 26.60 -9.68 -18.68
C VAL A 131 27.27 -9.43 -17.34
N CYS A 132 28.61 -9.46 -17.27
CA CYS A 132 29.34 -9.15 -16.05
C CYS A 132 29.10 -7.71 -15.58
N GLN A 133 29.04 -6.75 -16.51
CA GLN A 133 28.76 -5.36 -16.18
C GLN A 133 27.32 -5.19 -15.66
N GLU A 134 26.33 -5.77 -16.34
CA GLU A 134 24.94 -5.74 -15.89
C GLU A 134 24.75 -6.42 -14.53
N LEU A 135 25.41 -7.55 -14.28
CA LEU A 135 25.38 -8.22 -12.99
C LEU A 135 25.99 -7.33 -11.89
N LYS A 136 27.11 -6.67 -12.20
CA LYS A 136 27.74 -5.73 -11.25
C LYS A 136 26.81 -4.58 -10.93
N ASP A 137 26.18 -3.97 -11.93
CA ASP A 137 25.27 -2.84 -11.76
C ASP A 137 24.03 -3.26 -10.94
N ARG A 138 23.46 -4.44 -11.24
CA ARG A 138 22.36 -5.01 -10.44
C ARG A 138 22.74 -5.28 -8.99
N ILE A 139 23.94 -5.81 -8.74
CA ILE A 139 24.43 -6.04 -7.37
C ILE A 139 24.58 -4.71 -6.65
N THR A 140 25.10 -3.67 -7.30
CA THR A 140 25.22 -2.34 -6.70
C THR A 140 23.86 -1.70 -6.39
N ASP A 141 22.88 -1.87 -7.28
CA ASP A 141 21.52 -1.37 -7.06
C ASP A 141 20.84 -2.08 -5.89
N ILE A 142 20.95 -3.42 -5.83
CA ILE A 142 20.42 -4.22 -4.72
C ILE A 142 21.09 -3.82 -3.40
N ALA A 143 22.42 -3.62 -3.38
CA ALA A 143 23.13 -3.19 -2.20
C ALA A 143 22.70 -1.79 -1.75
N ALA A 144 22.53 -0.85 -2.68
CA ALA A 144 22.06 0.51 -2.38
C ALA A 144 20.60 0.54 -1.90
N PHE A 145 19.75 -0.33 -2.44
CA PHE A 145 18.37 -0.50 -1.98
C PHE A 145 18.33 -1.09 -0.57
N ALA A 146 19.08 -2.17 -0.33
CA ALA A 146 19.16 -2.81 0.98
C ALA A 146 19.70 -1.85 2.04
N GLN A 147 20.71 -1.03 1.70
CA GLN A 147 21.25 -0.03 2.62
C GLN A 147 20.23 1.06 2.95
N ARG A 148 19.43 1.52 1.97
CA ARG A 148 18.34 2.47 2.21
C ARG A 148 17.27 1.89 3.12
N ALA A 149 16.79 0.69 2.82
CA ALA A 149 15.80 -0.01 3.64
C ALA A 149 16.31 -0.24 5.08
N LEU A 150 17.59 -0.55 5.25
CA LEU A 150 18.21 -0.72 6.57
C LEU A 150 18.23 0.61 7.34
N ASN A 151 18.62 1.70 6.69
CA ASN A 151 18.63 3.03 7.31
C ASN A 151 17.22 3.49 7.70
N GLU A 152 16.24 3.32 6.81
CA GLU A 152 14.83 3.62 7.09
C GLU A 152 14.31 2.80 8.28
N ASN A 153 14.66 1.51 8.34
CA ASN A 153 14.26 0.66 9.47
C ASN A 153 14.93 1.11 10.77
N ARG A 154 16.20 1.51 10.74
CA ARG A 154 16.89 2.08 11.92
C ARG A 154 16.23 3.36 12.40
N GLU A 155 15.92 4.29 11.50
CA GLU A 155 15.21 5.53 11.85
C GLU A 155 13.83 5.24 12.44
N ASN A 156 13.10 4.27 11.87
CA ASN A 156 11.80 3.86 12.39
C ASN A 156 11.93 3.22 13.77
N MET A 157 12.93 2.35 13.99
CA MET A 157 13.21 1.79 15.32
C MET A 157 13.50 2.90 16.34
N GLU A 158 14.33 3.88 15.99
CA GLU A 158 14.65 5.00 16.87
C GLU A 158 13.39 5.84 17.20
N LYS A 159 12.58 6.18 16.19
CA LYS A 159 11.29 6.87 16.40
C LYS A 159 10.36 6.09 17.32
N THR A 160 10.24 4.78 17.12
CA THR A 160 9.40 3.93 17.99
C THR A 160 9.95 3.82 19.40
N ALA A 161 11.27 3.79 19.58
CA ALA A 161 11.90 3.79 20.90
C ALA A 161 11.66 5.10 21.64
N GLN A 162 11.75 6.25 20.95
CA GLN A 162 11.43 7.56 21.52
C GLN A 162 9.96 7.66 21.92
N GLN A 163 9.04 7.16 21.08
CA GLN A 163 7.62 7.11 21.41
C GLN A 163 7.35 6.21 22.63
N LEU A 164 8.04 5.07 22.73
CA LEU A 164 7.92 4.18 23.89
C LEU A 164 8.34 4.91 25.17
N ASP A 165 9.53 5.52 25.19
CA ASP A 165 10.05 6.27 26.34
C ASP A 165 9.11 7.43 26.75
N GLN A 166 8.53 8.14 25.78
CA GLN A 166 7.52 9.18 26.06
C GLN A 166 6.26 8.59 26.71
N THR A 167 5.70 7.51 26.14
CA THR A 167 4.51 6.86 26.71
C THR A 167 4.75 6.25 28.08
N GLU A 168 5.96 5.76 28.35
CA GLU A 168 6.35 5.25 29.67
C GLU A 168 6.42 6.36 30.71
N LYS A 169 6.99 7.53 30.34
CA LYS A 169 7.00 8.72 31.21
C LYS A 169 5.59 9.20 31.51
N GLU A 170 4.73 9.32 30.49
CA GLU A 170 3.33 9.70 30.68
C GLU A 170 2.60 8.71 31.60
N ARG A 171 2.81 7.40 31.41
CA ARG A 171 2.23 6.37 32.28
C ARG A 171 2.68 6.56 33.72
N ASP A 172 3.96 6.83 33.96
CA ASP A 172 4.50 6.98 35.31
C ASP A 172 3.98 8.26 35.97
N GLU A 173 3.85 9.37 35.23
CA GLU A 173 3.18 10.57 35.72
C GLU A 173 1.72 10.32 36.10
N TYR A 174 0.97 9.56 35.29
CA TYR A 174 -0.42 9.21 35.61
C TYR A 174 -0.51 8.32 36.85
N ARG A 175 0.46 7.42 37.06
CA ARG A 175 0.52 6.59 38.27
C ARG A 175 0.79 7.44 39.51
N GLU A 176 1.72 8.38 39.44
CA GLU A 176 1.99 9.30 40.55
C GLU A 176 0.77 10.17 40.88
N LYS A 177 0.11 10.73 39.86
CA LYS A 177 -1.13 11.50 40.02
C LYS A 177 -2.24 10.64 40.64
N ALA A 178 -2.38 9.38 40.21
CA ALA A 178 -3.36 8.46 40.77
C ALA A 178 -3.08 8.16 42.25
N ALA A 179 -1.83 7.87 42.61
CA ALA A 179 -1.42 7.62 44.00
C ALA A 179 -1.67 8.84 44.90
N GLU A 180 -1.40 10.05 44.40
CA GLU A 180 -1.66 11.29 45.13
C GLU A 180 -3.18 11.52 45.32
N LEU A 181 -3.99 11.26 44.30
CA LEU A 181 -5.45 11.35 44.41
C LEU A 181 -6.02 10.31 45.38
N GLU A 182 -5.49 9.08 45.39
CA GLU A 182 -5.88 8.05 46.36
C GLU A 182 -5.54 8.46 47.80
N LYS A 183 -4.38 9.07 48.01
CA LYS A 183 -3.99 9.62 49.31
C LYS A 183 -4.93 10.74 49.75
N GLN A 184 -5.20 11.72 48.88
CA GLN A 184 -6.15 12.80 49.17
C GLN A 184 -7.55 12.28 49.45
N LEU A 185 -8.00 11.26 48.72
CA LEU A 185 -9.28 10.61 48.96
C LEU A 185 -9.31 9.97 50.34
N SER A 186 -8.27 9.23 50.73
CA SER A 186 -8.15 8.62 52.05
C SER A 186 -8.18 9.67 53.18
N GLU A 187 -7.42 10.76 53.04
CA GLU A 187 -7.43 11.88 53.98
C GLU A 187 -8.82 12.53 54.09
N SER A 188 -9.51 12.74 52.96
CA SER A 188 -10.87 13.27 52.95
C SER A 188 -11.87 12.32 53.63
N GLN A 189 -11.71 11.01 53.47
CA GLN A 189 -12.56 10.01 54.13
C GLN A 189 -12.34 9.98 55.64
N ASN A 190 -11.09 10.10 56.09
CA ASN A 190 -10.75 10.17 57.51
C ASN A 190 -11.32 11.43 58.16
N THR A 191 -11.13 12.59 57.53
CA THR A 191 -11.71 13.86 58.04
C THR A 191 -13.23 13.81 58.09
N VAL A 192 -13.90 13.24 57.08
CA VAL A 192 -15.35 13.02 57.11
C VAL A 192 -15.77 12.08 58.24
N ALA A 193 -15.01 11.02 58.50
CA ALA A 193 -15.29 10.11 59.61
C ALA A 193 -15.14 10.78 60.98
N GLU A 194 -14.11 11.61 61.16
CA GLU A 194 -13.89 12.41 62.37
C GLU A 194 -14.99 13.43 62.58
N LEU A 195 -15.37 14.18 61.54
CA LEU A 195 -16.47 15.14 61.62
C LEU A 195 -17.80 14.46 61.95
N LYS A 196 -18.04 13.25 61.45
CA LYS A 196 -19.22 12.46 61.82
C LYS A 196 -19.20 12.08 63.30
N ARG A 197 -18.05 11.66 63.85
CA ARG A 197 -17.90 11.34 65.29
C ARG A 197 -18.14 12.58 66.16
N LEU A 198 -17.50 13.70 65.82
CA LEU A 198 -17.69 14.96 66.55
C LEU A 198 -19.15 15.42 66.51
N ARG A 199 -19.81 15.29 65.35
CA ARG A 199 -21.24 15.59 65.23
C ARG A 199 -22.08 14.71 66.16
N THR A 200 -21.85 13.39 66.18
CA THR A 200 -22.62 12.49 67.06
C THR A 200 -22.38 12.80 68.54
N ASP A 201 -21.14 13.14 68.91
CA ASP A 201 -20.80 13.50 70.29
C ASP A 201 -21.48 14.80 70.72
N LEU A 202 -21.47 15.82 69.87
CA LEU A 202 -22.19 17.08 70.11
C LEU A 202 -23.71 16.87 70.18
N GLU A 203 -24.28 16.03 69.31
CA GLU A 203 -25.71 15.68 69.38
C GLU A 203 -26.06 14.98 70.69
N MET A 204 -25.18 14.12 71.22
CA MET A 204 -25.36 13.48 72.53
C MET A 204 -25.26 14.49 73.68
N GLN A 205 -24.26 15.37 73.67
CA GLN A 205 -24.09 16.43 74.68
C GLN A 205 -25.28 17.40 74.69
N LEU A 206 -25.81 17.75 73.52
CA LEU A 206 -26.98 18.62 73.40
C LEU A 206 -28.23 17.93 73.96
N LYS A 207 -28.41 16.64 73.70
CA LYS A 207 -29.50 15.84 74.30
C LYS A 207 -29.37 15.75 75.81
N SER A 208 -28.18 15.50 76.36
CA SER A 208 -27.99 15.42 77.82
C SER A 208 -28.23 16.78 78.47
N ALA A 209 -27.67 17.87 77.93
CA ALA A 209 -27.90 19.23 78.42
C ALA A 209 -29.39 19.62 78.37
N ALA A 210 -30.11 19.22 77.32
CA ALA A 210 -31.55 19.44 77.22
C ALA A 210 -32.36 18.66 78.27
N LEU A 211 -31.94 17.43 78.60
CA LEU A 211 -32.56 16.64 79.67
C LEU A 211 -32.27 17.24 81.05
N GLU A 212 -31.03 17.66 81.30
CA GLU A 212 -30.64 18.36 82.53
C GLU A 212 -31.40 19.68 82.70
N ALA A 213 -31.54 20.47 81.63
CA ALA A 213 -32.31 21.70 81.66
C ALA A 213 -33.80 21.43 81.99
N LYS A 214 -34.41 20.40 81.38
CA LYS A 214 -35.79 19.98 81.70
C LYS A 214 -35.92 19.53 83.16
N ALA A 215 -34.98 18.74 83.66
CA ALA A 215 -34.97 18.30 85.05
C ALA A 215 -34.82 19.48 86.02
N ALA A 216 -33.97 20.46 85.69
CA ALA A 216 -33.80 21.68 86.48
C ALA A 216 -35.07 22.55 86.52
N VAL A 217 -35.81 22.64 85.41
CA VAL A 217 -37.11 23.33 85.37
C VAL A 217 -38.13 22.61 86.25
N GLN A 218 -38.28 21.30 86.12
CA GLN A 218 -39.20 20.50 86.95
C GLN A 218 -38.84 20.60 88.45
N ALA A 219 -37.56 20.57 88.79
CA ALA A 219 -37.11 20.72 90.17
C ALA A 219 -37.46 22.11 90.74
N LYS A 220 -37.37 23.18 89.94
CA LYS A 220 -37.80 24.52 90.34
C LYS A 220 -39.31 24.60 90.56
N GLU A 221 -40.11 24.01 89.66
CA GLU A 221 -41.57 23.97 89.79
C GLU A 221 -42.00 23.21 91.05
N LEU A 222 -41.40 22.04 91.32
CA LEU A 222 -41.67 21.27 92.54
C LEU A 222 -41.29 22.06 93.80
N LYS A 223 -40.15 22.76 93.79
CA LYS A 223 -39.73 23.57 94.92
C LYS A 223 -40.71 24.71 95.20
N GLN A 224 -41.15 25.43 94.16
CA GLN A 224 -42.16 26.49 94.28
C GLN A 224 -43.50 25.95 94.80
N PHE A 225 -43.92 24.76 94.35
CA PHE A 225 -45.13 24.11 94.86
C PHE A 225 -45.04 23.76 96.34
N ILE A 226 -43.91 23.19 96.78
CA ILE A 226 -43.67 22.85 98.18
C ILE A 226 -43.63 24.11 99.04
N GLU A 227 -42.88 25.14 98.63
CA GLU A 227 -42.81 26.43 99.33
C GLU A 227 -44.21 27.05 99.48
N GLY A 228 -45.00 27.07 98.39
CA GLY A 228 -46.38 27.53 98.44
C GLY A 228 -47.29 26.72 99.38
N LYS A 229 -47.10 25.40 99.46
CA LYS A 229 -47.86 24.53 100.39
C LYS A 229 -47.45 24.70 101.85
N VAL A 230 -46.17 24.91 102.12
CA VAL A 230 -45.68 25.20 103.47
C VAL A 230 -46.26 26.52 103.97
N ASP A 231 -46.28 27.55 103.12
CA ASP A 231 -46.90 28.84 103.44
C ASP A 231 -48.40 28.71 103.71
N GLU A 232 -49.10 27.86 102.96
CA GLU A 232 -50.52 27.56 103.17
C GLU A 232 -50.76 26.88 104.54
N ILE A 233 -49.96 25.88 104.89
CA ILE A 233 -50.04 25.18 106.18
C ILE A 233 -49.71 26.13 107.34
N LEU A 234 -48.68 26.97 107.20
CA LEU A 234 -48.30 27.94 108.22
C LEU A 234 -49.42 28.94 108.51
N LYS A 235 -50.17 29.37 107.49
CA LYS A 235 -51.35 30.23 107.67
C LYS A 235 -52.46 29.54 108.47
N VAL A 236 -52.76 28.27 108.17
CA VAL A 236 -53.79 27.50 108.89
C VAL A 236 -53.41 27.33 110.37
N VAL A 237 -52.16 26.98 110.66
CA VAL A 237 -51.67 26.81 112.04
C VAL A 237 -51.71 28.13 112.84
N GLN A 238 -51.52 29.28 112.18
CA GLN A 238 -51.64 30.59 112.84
C GLN A 238 -53.08 31.01 113.13
N THR A 239 -54.05 30.52 112.36
CA THR A 239 -55.49 30.79 112.60
C THR A 239 -56.12 29.90 113.68
N GLU A 240 -55.46 28.80 114.06
CA GLU A 240 -55.94 27.85 115.09
C GLU A 240 -55.35 28.09 116.49
N LYS A 241 -54.60 29.18 116.71
CA LYS A 241 -54.12 29.63 118.03
C LYS A 241 -54.83 30.91 118.46
#